data_AF-A0A6I6A4L5-F1
#
_entry.id   AF-A0A6I6A4L5-F1
#
_cell.length_a   1.000
_cell.length_b   1.000
_cell.length_c   1.000
_cell.angle_alpha   90.00
_cell.angle_beta   90.00
_cell.angle_gamma   90.00
#
_symmetry.space_group_name_H-M   'P 1'
#
loop_
_entity.id
_entity.type
_entity.pdbx_description
1 polymer ?
#
loop_
_entity_poly.entity_id
_entity_poly.type
_entity_poly.pdbx_seq_one_letter_code
_entity_poly.pdbx_strand_id
1 'polypeptide(L)'
;MSISRVTQQTVQRSTMANLQANLQRSAELQARMSGGTKIAVPSDDPAGAADLLRLRADQRANAQHTRNAADGDAWLTTVDGALQESLSIVRKARDLAVRAGSGALGASAREALAAEMEALAVQLHGQANTQYAGRSVFAGTSATSAFGPGPDYTHSGAAGATVTRQVGPEVAVRVDSDGAAVFGTGTGSVFALLDEMADTIRAGTSLDSDIEALDARMSTMLREVASVGARHNQVKNATDTLAGEKVTLAGQVSAIEDVDLAEVLIELQAQEVAYQGALAATAKALQPTLLDFLR
;
A
#
# COMPACT_ATOMS: atom_id res chain seq x y z
N MET A 1 2.54 17.98 78.04
CA MET A 1 2.55 17.60 76.62
C MET A 1 3.97 17.18 76.27
N SER A 2 4.24 15.88 76.07
CA SER A 2 5.56 15.43 75.65
C SER A 2 5.77 15.78 74.18
N ILE A 3 6.67 16.73 73.92
CA ILE A 3 7.16 16.99 72.56
C ILE A 3 7.96 15.74 72.17
N SER A 4 7.43 14.94 71.24
CA SER A 4 8.12 13.74 70.73
C SER A 4 9.54 14.12 70.31
N ARG A 5 10.54 13.50 70.93
CA ARG A 5 11.94 13.58 70.50
C ARG A 5 12.03 12.91 69.13
N VAL A 6 11.87 13.69 68.06
CA VAL A 6 12.32 13.26 66.74
C VAL A 6 13.84 13.11 66.85
N THR A 7 14.34 11.88 66.82
CA THR A 7 15.78 11.62 66.89
C THR A 7 16.47 12.25 65.68
N GLN A 8 17.61 12.93 65.89
CA GLN A 8 18.43 13.54 64.83
C GLN A 8 18.67 12.58 63.65
N GLN A 9 18.80 11.29 63.95
CA GLN A 9 18.96 10.21 62.97
C GLN A 9 17.73 10.02 62.05
N THR A 10 16.51 10.28 62.54
CA THR A 10 15.27 10.22 61.75
C THR A 10 15.17 11.42 60.81
N VAL A 11 15.51 12.63 61.28
CA VAL A 11 15.57 13.85 60.45
C VAL A 11 16.61 13.70 59.34
N GLN A 12 17.79 13.16 59.66
CA GLN A 12 18.85 12.93 58.67
C GLN A 12 18.43 11.90 57.61
N ARG A 13 17.81 10.78 58.02
CA ARG A 13 17.31 9.74 57.09
C ARG A 13 16.18 10.25 56.20
N SER A 14 15.20 10.96 56.76
CA SER A 14 14.10 11.52 55.97
C SER A 14 14.61 12.54 54.95
N THR A 15 15.60 13.34 55.35
CA THR A 15 16.19 14.35 54.47
C THR A 15 16.99 13.72 53.32
N MET A 16 17.80 12.68 53.59
CA MET A 16 18.48 11.92 52.53
C MET A 16 17.49 11.25 51.58
N ALA A 17 16.42 10.63 52.10
CA ALA A 17 15.39 10.01 51.27
C ALA A 17 14.69 11.03 50.37
N ASN A 18 14.38 12.23 50.89
CA ASN A 18 13.79 13.31 50.10
C ASN A 18 14.76 13.84 49.02
N LEU A 19 16.05 13.97 49.32
CA LEU A 19 17.07 14.38 48.34
C LEU A 19 17.22 13.33 47.23
N GLN A 20 17.23 12.05 47.57
CA GLN A 20 17.28 10.95 46.61
C GLN A 20 16.04 10.93 45.71
N ALA A 21 14.84 11.10 46.28
CA ALA A 21 13.60 11.19 45.52
C ALA A 21 13.59 12.41 44.57
N ASN A 22 14.12 13.56 45.01
CA ASN A 22 14.21 14.75 44.17
C ASN A 22 15.20 14.58 43.00
N LEU A 23 16.34 13.90 43.23
CA LEU A 23 17.30 13.56 42.18
C LEU A 23 16.69 12.61 41.15
N GLN A 24 15.94 11.59 41.60
CA GLN A 24 15.24 10.67 40.70
C GLN A 24 14.23 11.40 39.82
N ARG A 25 13.39 12.27 40.41
CA ARG A 25 12.42 13.06 39.65
C ARG A 25 13.07 14.01 38.65
N SER A 26 14.20 14.62 39.00
CA SER A 26 14.95 15.48 38.07
C SER A 26 15.52 14.68 36.89
N ALA A 27 16.05 13.47 37.15
CA ALA A 27 16.53 12.58 36.10
C ALA A 27 15.39 12.11 35.18
N GLU A 28 14.21 11.83 35.71
CA GLU A 28 13.01 11.49 34.93
C GLU A 28 12.57 12.64 34.03
N LEU A 29 12.49 13.87 34.55
CA LEU A 29 12.13 15.05 33.76
C LEU A 29 13.16 15.34 32.67
N GLN A 30 14.46 15.19 32.95
CA GLN A 30 15.52 15.29 31.95
C GLN A 30 15.41 14.20 30.88
N ALA A 31 15.06 12.96 31.26
CA ALA A 31 14.83 11.87 30.32
C ALA A 31 13.61 12.13 29.42
N ARG A 32 12.50 12.66 29.96
CA ARG A 32 11.33 13.06 29.17
C ARG A 32 11.63 14.24 28.24
N MET A 33 12.37 15.23 28.72
CA MET A 33 12.77 16.39 27.92
C MET A 33 13.72 15.99 26.78
N SER A 34 14.69 15.12 27.04
CA SER A 34 15.64 14.66 26.01
C SER A 34 15.03 13.62 25.06
N GLY A 35 14.16 12.76 25.56
CA GLY A 35 13.48 11.72 24.79
C GLY A 35 12.24 12.21 24.03
N GLY A 36 11.67 13.35 24.41
CA GLY A 36 10.47 13.92 23.78
C GLY A 36 9.18 13.13 24.02
N THR A 37 9.21 12.10 24.86
CA THR A 37 8.08 11.19 25.08
C THR A 37 7.57 11.23 26.51
N LYS A 38 6.25 11.20 26.68
CA LYS A 38 5.53 11.11 27.96
C LYS A 38 5.67 9.72 28.58
N ILE A 39 5.63 8.68 27.75
CA ILE A 39 5.65 7.27 28.16
C ILE A 39 6.96 6.64 27.65
N ALA A 40 7.99 6.62 28.50
CA ALA A 40 9.29 6.06 28.15
C ALA A 40 9.33 4.54 28.42
N VAL A 41 8.71 4.12 29.52
CA VAL A 41 8.56 2.70 29.87
C VAL A 41 7.10 2.36 30.16
N PRO A 42 6.64 1.12 29.91
CA PRO A 42 5.26 0.72 30.17
C PRO A 42 4.80 0.87 31.63
N SER A 43 5.74 0.96 32.58
CA SER A 43 5.42 1.22 33.99
C SER A 43 4.99 2.65 34.28
N ASP A 44 5.29 3.61 33.39
CA ASP A 44 4.94 5.02 33.58
C ASP A 44 3.42 5.24 33.43
N ASP A 45 2.83 4.63 32.39
CA ASP A 45 1.39 4.55 32.16
C ASP A 45 1.06 3.22 31.44
N PRO A 46 0.66 2.17 32.18
CA PRO A 46 0.35 0.88 31.57
C PRO A 46 -0.83 0.93 30.59
N ALA A 47 -1.81 1.81 30.82
CA ALA A 47 -2.97 1.95 29.96
C ALA A 47 -2.60 2.68 28.66
N GLY A 48 -1.94 3.84 28.78
CA GLY A 48 -1.43 4.61 27.64
C GLY A 48 -0.42 3.80 26.81
N ALA A 49 0.44 3.01 27.46
CA ALA A 49 1.37 2.11 26.76
C ALA A 49 0.63 1.03 25.96
N ALA A 50 -0.43 0.44 26.51
CA ALA A 50 -1.24 -0.55 25.81
C ALA A 50 -1.95 0.06 24.58
N ASP A 51 -2.53 1.25 24.73
CA ASP A 51 -3.14 1.99 23.62
C ASP A 51 -2.12 2.36 22.54
N LEU A 52 -0.94 2.83 22.94
CA LEU A 52 0.15 3.16 22.01
C LEU A 52 0.62 1.93 21.21
N LEU A 53 0.73 0.77 21.87
CA LEU A 53 1.08 -0.48 21.18
C LEU A 53 0.02 -0.89 20.14
N ARG A 54 -1.26 -0.71 20.46
CA ARG A 54 -2.37 -0.94 19.52
C ARG A 54 -2.30 0.03 18.34
N LEU A 55 -2.17 1.34 18.59
CA LEU A 55 -2.05 2.35 17.54
C LEU A 55 -0.83 2.12 16.63
N ARG A 56 0.31 1.70 17.18
CA ARG A 56 1.48 1.32 16.39
C ARG A 56 1.27 0.04 15.59
N ALA A 57 0.44 -0.89 16.05
CA ALA A 57 0.02 -2.04 15.25
C ALA A 57 -0.86 -1.59 14.07
N ASP A 58 -1.81 -0.69 14.33
CA ASP A 58 -2.69 -0.12 13.30
C ASP A 58 -1.88 0.68 12.26
N GLN A 59 -0.89 1.48 12.67
CA GLN A 59 0.02 2.17 11.75
C GLN A 59 0.80 1.20 10.84
N ARG A 60 1.26 0.07 11.39
CA ARG A 60 1.96 -0.97 10.60
C ARG A 60 1.02 -1.65 9.62
N ALA A 61 -0.22 -1.95 10.03
CA ALA A 61 -1.24 -2.50 9.16
C ALA A 61 -1.60 -1.52 8.02
N ASN A 62 -1.87 -0.25 8.35
CA ASN A 62 -2.13 0.80 7.38
C ASN A 62 -0.96 0.94 6.37
N ALA A 63 0.29 0.95 6.85
CA ALA A 63 1.45 1.01 5.97
C ALA A 63 1.57 -0.20 5.03
N GLN A 64 1.18 -1.41 5.49
CA GLN A 64 1.11 -2.58 4.61
C GLN A 64 0.01 -2.44 3.56
N HIS A 65 -1.18 -1.98 3.94
CA HIS A 65 -2.27 -1.72 3.01
C HIS A 65 -1.90 -0.65 1.98
N THR A 66 -1.17 0.40 2.37
CA THR A 66 -0.66 1.42 1.44
C THR A 66 0.28 0.80 0.39
N ARG A 67 1.20 -0.08 0.81
CA ARG A 67 2.08 -0.81 -0.14
C ARG A 67 1.29 -1.73 -1.07
N ASN A 68 0.29 -2.44 -0.53
CA ASN A 68 -0.57 -3.30 -1.33
C ASN A 68 -1.41 -2.51 -2.35
N ALA A 69 -1.91 -1.33 -1.97
CA ALA A 69 -2.65 -0.44 -2.85
C ALA A 69 -1.76 0.10 -3.97
N ALA A 70 -0.54 0.52 -3.65
CA ALA A 70 0.43 0.97 -4.66
C ALA A 70 0.80 -0.15 -5.66
N ASP A 71 1.02 -1.38 -5.18
CA ASP A 71 1.25 -2.54 -6.06
C ASP A 71 0.02 -2.83 -6.94
N GLY A 72 -1.19 -2.74 -6.35
CA GLY A 72 -2.43 -2.95 -7.10
C GLY A 72 -2.69 -1.88 -8.16
N ASP A 73 -2.40 -0.62 -7.87
CA ASP A 73 -2.51 0.51 -8.82
C ASP A 73 -1.56 0.32 -10.01
N ALA A 74 -0.30 -0.01 -9.74
CA ALA A 74 0.69 -0.27 -10.78
C ALA A 74 0.36 -1.50 -11.63
N TRP A 75 -0.16 -2.58 -11.01
CA TRP A 75 -0.62 -3.77 -11.72
C TRP A 75 -1.81 -3.44 -12.63
N LEU A 76 -2.85 -2.77 -12.10
CA LEU A 76 -4.03 -2.39 -12.87
C LEU A 76 -3.71 -1.41 -14.01
N THR A 77 -2.77 -0.48 -13.79
CA THR A 77 -2.25 0.39 -14.84
C THR A 77 -1.60 -0.41 -15.98
N THR A 78 -0.84 -1.46 -15.64
CA THR A 78 -0.22 -2.34 -16.63
C THR A 78 -1.27 -3.13 -17.42
N VAL A 79 -2.32 -3.62 -16.75
CA VAL A 79 -3.46 -4.28 -17.40
C VAL A 79 -4.19 -3.32 -18.35
N ASP A 80 -4.54 -2.13 -17.88
CA ASP A 80 -5.26 -1.12 -18.65
C ASP A 80 -4.47 -0.71 -19.91
N GLY A 81 -3.17 -0.45 -19.78
CA GLY A 81 -2.30 -0.15 -20.92
C GLY A 81 -2.26 -1.27 -21.95
N ALA A 82 -2.12 -2.53 -21.50
CA ALA A 82 -2.13 -3.69 -22.41
C ALA A 82 -3.48 -3.87 -23.12
N LEU A 83 -4.61 -3.63 -22.43
CA LEU A 83 -5.94 -3.68 -23.02
C LEU A 83 -6.18 -2.55 -24.03
N GLN A 84 -5.72 -1.33 -23.74
CA GLN A 84 -5.83 -0.19 -24.66
C GLN A 84 -5.02 -0.40 -25.94
N GLU A 85 -3.80 -0.91 -25.83
CA GLU A 85 -2.98 -1.25 -26.99
C GLU A 85 -3.61 -2.41 -27.78
N SER A 86 -4.10 -3.44 -27.10
CA SER A 86 -4.85 -4.55 -27.73
C SER A 86 -6.05 -4.05 -28.53
N LEU A 87 -6.81 -3.11 -27.96
CA LEU A 87 -7.98 -2.50 -28.60
C LEU A 87 -7.59 -1.66 -29.82
N SER A 88 -6.45 -0.95 -29.76
CA SER A 88 -5.87 -0.22 -30.90
C SER A 88 -5.51 -1.16 -32.05
N ILE A 89 -4.87 -2.30 -31.73
CA ILE A 89 -4.51 -3.34 -32.71
C ILE A 89 -5.76 -3.94 -33.37
N VAL A 90 -6.77 -4.30 -32.57
CA VAL A 90 -8.03 -4.85 -33.08
C VAL A 90 -8.78 -3.87 -33.99
N ARG A 91 -8.78 -2.56 -33.67
CA ARG A 91 -9.36 -1.54 -34.55
C ARG A 91 -8.61 -1.43 -35.89
N LYS A 92 -7.27 -1.49 -35.87
CA LYS A 92 -6.48 -1.49 -37.10
C LYS A 92 -6.76 -2.73 -37.96
N ALA A 93 -6.87 -3.90 -37.33
CA ALA A 93 -7.25 -5.14 -38.01
C ALA A 93 -8.63 -5.02 -38.67
N ARG A 94 -9.59 -4.42 -37.97
CA ARG A 94 -10.92 -4.13 -38.53
C ARG A 94 -10.85 -3.21 -39.75
N ASP A 95 -10.09 -2.11 -39.67
CA ASP A 95 -9.93 -1.18 -40.78
C ASP A 95 -9.27 -1.85 -42.00
N LEU A 96 -8.28 -2.72 -41.76
CA LEU A 96 -7.63 -3.53 -42.78
C LEU A 96 -8.63 -4.50 -43.43
N ALA A 97 -9.45 -5.19 -42.63
CA ALA A 97 -10.47 -6.12 -43.10
C ALA A 97 -11.51 -5.43 -44.00
N VAL A 98 -12.00 -4.26 -43.59
CA VAL A 98 -12.93 -3.45 -44.40
C VAL A 98 -12.29 -3.03 -45.73
N ARG A 99 -11.02 -2.61 -45.71
CA ARG A 99 -10.28 -2.29 -46.93
C ARG A 99 -10.16 -3.51 -47.85
N ALA A 100 -9.83 -4.67 -47.28
CA ALA A 100 -9.71 -5.92 -48.02
C ALA A 100 -11.04 -6.36 -48.67
N GLY A 101 -12.18 -6.13 -48.00
CA GLY A 101 -13.51 -6.45 -48.52
C GLY A 101 -14.06 -5.45 -49.56
N SER A 102 -13.49 -4.24 -49.66
CA SER A 102 -14.07 -3.14 -50.43
C SER A 102 -13.82 -3.14 -51.96
N GLY A 103 -13.04 -4.08 -52.52
CA GLY A 103 -12.73 -4.03 -53.96
C GLY A 103 -12.09 -5.28 -54.57
N ALA A 104 -11.99 -5.29 -55.90
CA ALA A 104 -11.29 -6.31 -56.68
C ALA A 104 -9.76 -6.17 -56.53
N LEU A 105 -9.23 -6.61 -55.40
CA LEU A 105 -7.80 -6.56 -55.10
C LEU A 105 -7.03 -7.65 -55.89
N GLY A 106 -5.95 -7.24 -56.55
CA GLY A 106 -5.01 -8.18 -57.16
C GLY A 106 -4.33 -9.07 -56.12
N ALA A 107 -3.84 -10.25 -56.54
CA ALA A 107 -3.23 -11.23 -55.63
C ALA A 107 -2.08 -10.65 -54.80
N SER A 108 -1.21 -9.81 -55.39
CA SER A 108 -0.12 -9.15 -54.67
C SER A 108 -0.60 -8.16 -53.59
N ALA A 109 -1.73 -7.48 -53.82
CA ALA A 109 -2.28 -6.56 -52.83
C ALA A 109 -2.94 -7.33 -51.67
N ARG A 110 -3.62 -8.44 -51.97
CA ARG A 110 -4.20 -9.32 -50.95
C ARG A 110 -3.13 -9.95 -50.07
N GLU A 111 -2.03 -10.41 -50.65
CA GLU A 111 -0.91 -10.94 -49.87
C GLU A 111 -0.29 -9.89 -48.95
N ALA A 112 -0.11 -8.65 -49.42
CA ALA A 112 0.42 -7.57 -48.58
C ALA A 112 -0.49 -7.26 -47.38
N LEU A 113 -1.81 -7.23 -47.59
CA LEU A 113 -2.78 -7.00 -46.51
C LEU A 113 -2.85 -8.19 -45.54
N ALA A 114 -2.78 -9.43 -46.04
CA ALA A 114 -2.74 -10.62 -45.21
C ALA A 114 -1.50 -10.64 -44.30
N ALA A 115 -0.33 -10.31 -44.85
CA ALA A 115 0.91 -10.22 -44.07
C ALA A 115 0.84 -9.12 -42.99
N GLU A 116 0.16 -8.00 -43.26
CA GLU A 116 -0.07 -6.96 -42.24
C GLU A 116 -1.06 -7.45 -41.16
N MET A 117 -2.09 -8.23 -41.52
CA MET A 117 -3.00 -8.84 -40.54
C MET A 117 -2.28 -9.83 -39.61
N GLU A 118 -1.41 -10.68 -40.15
CA GLU A 118 -0.58 -11.62 -39.36
C GLU A 118 0.36 -10.87 -38.41
N ALA A 119 0.95 -9.75 -38.87
CA ALA A 119 1.79 -8.91 -38.01
C ALA A 119 1.00 -8.32 -36.84
N LEU A 120 -0.26 -7.91 -37.07
CA LEU A 120 -1.16 -7.45 -36.01
C LEU A 120 -1.53 -8.59 -35.05
N ALA A 121 -1.72 -9.82 -35.54
CA ALA A 121 -1.97 -11.00 -34.70
C ALA A 121 -0.80 -11.27 -33.75
N VAL A 122 0.43 -11.24 -34.26
CA VAL A 122 1.67 -11.38 -33.46
C VAL A 122 1.81 -10.26 -32.43
N GLN A 123 1.54 -9.01 -32.82
CA GLN A 123 1.59 -7.88 -31.89
C GLN A 123 0.55 -8.02 -30.77
N LEU A 124 -0.68 -8.43 -31.11
CA LEU A 124 -1.77 -8.64 -30.16
C LEU A 124 -1.45 -9.78 -29.19
N HIS A 125 -0.86 -10.86 -29.67
CA HIS A 125 -0.39 -11.98 -28.85
C HIS A 125 0.69 -11.54 -27.85
N GLY A 126 1.60 -10.66 -28.28
CA GLY A 126 2.57 -10.01 -27.40
C GLY A 126 1.90 -9.24 -26.26
N GLN A 127 0.86 -8.44 -26.56
CA GLN A 127 0.11 -7.69 -25.54
C GLN A 127 -0.62 -8.60 -24.57
N ALA A 128 -1.21 -9.69 -25.05
CA ALA A 128 -1.89 -10.68 -24.21
C ALA A 128 -0.94 -11.42 -23.24
N ASN A 129 0.37 -11.38 -23.53
CA ASN A 129 1.42 -11.95 -22.69
C ASN A 129 2.15 -10.90 -21.84
N THR A 130 1.59 -9.69 -21.69
CA THR A 130 2.13 -8.64 -20.83
C THR A 130 2.30 -9.13 -19.39
N GLN A 131 3.40 -8.70 -18.75
CA GLN A 131 3.75 -9.07 -17.39
C GLN A 131 3.97 -7.85 -16.51
N TYR A 132 3.65 -8.01 -15.22
CA TYR A 132 3.98 -7.07 -14.17
C TYR A 132 4.83 -7.79 -13.12
N ALA A 133 6.01 -7.27 -12.82
CA ALA A 133 6.96 -7.87 -11.87
C ALA A 133 7.24 -9.37 -12.12
N GLY A 134 7.36 -9.77 -13.39
CA GLY A 134 7.64 -11.16 -13.80
C GLY A 134 6.44 -12.11 -13.71
N ARG A 135 5.22 -11.60 -13.51
CA ARG A 135 3.97 -12.37 -13.48
C ARG A 135 3.04 -11.89 -14.58
N SER A 136 2.36 -12.83 -15.25
CA SER A 136 1.37 -12.45 -16.25
C SER A 136 0.20 -11.72 -15.62
N VAL A 137 -0.27 -10.66 -16.29
CA VAL A 137 -1.45 -9.91 -15.84
C VAL A 137 -2.78 -10.51 -16.31
N PHE A 138 -2.74 -11.50 -17.22
CA PHE A 138 -3.89 -12.14 -17.86
C PHE A 138 -4.06 -13.64 -17.55
N ALA A 139 -3.17 -14.23 -16.75
CA ALA A 139 -3.13 -15.66 -16.44
C ALA A 139 -3.46 -16.00 -14.97
N GLY A 140 -4.06 -15.06 -14.24
CA GLY A 140 -4.37 -15.23 -12.82
C GLY A 140 -3.12 -15.53 -11.99
N THR A 141 -3.12 -16.66 -11.27
CA THR A 141 -1.99 -17.08 -10.41
C THR A 141 -0.91 -17.88 -11.14
N SER A 142 -1.04 -18.09 -12.45
CA SER A 142 -0.06 -18.83 -13.24
C SER A 142 1.33 -18.14 -13.22
N ALA A 143 2.38 -18.96 -13.20
CA ALA A 143 3.77 -18.52 -13.29
C ALA A 143 4.30 -18.46 -14.73
N THR A 144 3.50 -18.87 -15.72
CA THR A 144 3.88 -18.90 -17.14
C THR A 144 3.28 -17.72 -17.91
N SER A 145 3.60 -17.62 -19.20
CA SER A 145 2.89 -16.74 -20.14
C SER A 145 1.40 -17.08 -20.17
N ALA A 146 0.54 -16.07 -20.38
CA ALA A 146 -0.91 -16.27 -20.42
C ALA A 146 -1.35 -17.14 -21.59
N PHE A 147 -0.73 -16.94 -22.76
CA PHE A 147 -1.05 -17.63 -23.99
C PHE A 147 0.19 -18.33 -24.54
N GLY A 148 0.00 -19.59 -24.95
CA GLY A 148 0.98 -20.35 -25.71
C GLY A 148 1.14 -19.84 -27.14
N PRO A 149 2.15 -20.31 -27.89
CA PRO A 149 2.32 -19.96 -29.29
C PRO A 149 1.13 -20.42 -30.15
N GLY A 150 0.96 -19.78 -31.31
CA GLY A 150 0.01 -20.23 -32.34
C GLY A 150 0.45 -21.57 -32.97
N PRO A 151 -0.47 -22.31 -33.59
CA PRO A 151 -1.89 -21.96 -33.84
C PRO A 151 -2.84 -22.29 -32.68
N ASP A 152 -2.36 -22.99 -31.64
CA ASP A 152 -3.22 -23.53 -30.58
C ASP A 152 -3.62 -22.51 -29.52
N TYR A 153 -2.88 -21.39 -29.38
CA TYR A 153 -3.17 -20.27 -28.48
C TYR A 153 -3.77 -20.67 -27.12
N THR A 154 -3.17 -21.68 -26.49
CA THR A 154 -3.68 -22.26 -25.24
C THR A 154 -3.54 -21.26 -24.11
N HIS A 155 -4.62 -21.00 -23.39
CA HIS A 155 -4.57 -20.17 -22.18
C HIS A 155 -4.08 -21.00 -20.99
N SER A 156 -3.13 -20.46 -20.23
CA SER A 156 -2.48 -21.15 -19.10
C SER A 156 -3.10 -20.83 -17.73
N GLY A 157 -4.05 -19.88 -17.68
CA GLY A 157 -4.69 -19.48 -16.43
C GLY A 157 -5.69 -20.53 -15.94
N ALA A 158 -5.62 -20.86 -14.65
CA ALA A 158 -6.61 -21.75 -14.04
C ALA A 158 -7.96 -21.02 -13.87
N ALA A 159 -9.06 -21.70 -14.18
CA ALA A 159 -10.40 -21.14 -14.05
C ALA A 159 -10.67 -20.68 -12.60
N GLY A 160 -11.11 -19.43 -12.43
CA GLY A 160 -11.39 -18.84 -11.12
C GLY A 160 -10.14 -18.43 -10.31
N ALA A 161 -8.93 -18.69 -10.81
CA ALA A 161 -7.71 -18.21 -10.17
C ALA A 161 -7.57 -16.70 -10.39
N THR A 162 -7.63 -15.95 -9.29
CA THR A 162 -7.53 -14.48 -9.32
C THR A 162 -6.39 -14.02 -8.44
N VAL A 163 -5.88 -12.82 -8.72
CA VAL A 163 -4.84 -12.15 -7.95
C VAL A 163 -5.50 -10.97 -7.27
N THR A 164 -5.55 -10.99 -5.95
CA THR A 164 -6.12 -9.91 -5.16
C THR A 164 -5.05 -9.18 -4.36
N ARG A 165 -5.33 -7.92 -4.02
CA ARG A 165 -4.56 -7.11 -3.09
C ARG A 165 -5.46 -6.56 -2.01
N GLN A 166 -5.05 -6.78 -0.76
CA GLN A 166 -5.77 -6.27 0.40
C GLN A 166 -5.37 -4.81 0.64
N VAL A 167 -6.24 -3.89 0.26
CA VAL A 167 -6.04 -2.43 0.30
C VAL A 167 -6.73 -1.78 1.50
N GLY A 168 -7.15 -2.58 2.47
CA GLY A 168 -7.70 -2.15 3.75
C GLY A 168 -8.07 -3.37 4.61
N PRO A 169 -8.59 -3.18 5.83
CA PRO A 169 -8.87 -4.27 6.76
C PRO A 169 -9.77 -5.35 6.15
N GLU A 170 -10.84 -4.97 5.45
CA GLU A 170 -11.81 -5.89 4.83
C GLU A 170 -11.98 -5.66 3.32
N VAL A 171 -11.11 -4.86 2.72
CA VAL A 171 -11.21 -4.49 1.30
C VAL A 171 -10.09 -5.17 0.53
N ALA A 172 -10.47 -6.13 -0.33
CA ALA A 172 -9.59 -6.76 -1.30
C ALA A 172 -10.02 -6.41 -2.72
N VAL A 173 -9.07 -6.01 -3.55
CA VAL A 173 -9.30 -5.68 -4.96
C VAL A 173 -8.62 -6.71 -5.85
N ARG A 174 -9.34 -7.22 -6.83
CA ARG A 174 -8.77 -8.06 -7.90
C ARG A 174 -7.93 -7.19 -8.85
N VAL A 175 -6.66 -7.53 -9.03
CA VAL A 175 -5.72 -6.73 -9.85
C VAL A 175 -5.40 -7.37 -11.20
N ASP A 176 -5.62 -8.67 -11.36
CA ASP A 176 -5.50 -9.37 -12.65
C ASP A 176 -6.74 -9.18 -13.54
N SER A 177 -6.59 -9.52 -14.81
CA SER A 177 -7.71 -9.71 -15.73
C SER A 177 -7.75 -11.14 -16.26
N ASP A 178 -8.94 -11.61 -16.63
CA ASP A 178 -9.08 -12.96 -17.19
C ASP A 178 -8.77 -12.90 -18.69
N GLY A 179 -7.58 -13.37 -19.07
CA GLY A 179 -7.16 -13.41 -20.46
C GLY A 179 -8.12 -14.22 -21.35
N ALA A 180 -8.66 -15.33 -20.85
CA ALA A 180 -9.59 -16.16 -21.62
C ALA A 180 -10.90 -15.41 -21.91
N ALA A 181 -11.40 -14.64 -20.95
CA ALA A 181 -12.58 -13.79 -21.15
C ALA A 181 -12.30 -12.65 -22.15
N VAL A 182 -11.16 -11.97 -22.01
CA VAL A 182 -10.76 -10.84 -22.86
C VAL A 182 -10.51 -11.30 -24.30
N PHE A 183 -9.57 -12.23 -24.49
CA PHE A 183 -8.99 -12.59 -25.79
C PHE A 183 -9.61 -13.85 -26.39
N GLY A 184 -10.33 -14.66 -25.62
CA GLY A 184 -10.78 -15.99 -26.04
C GLY A 184 -9.70 -17.05 -25.86
N THR A 185 -9.99 -18.29 -26.26
CA THR A 185 -9.07 -19.42 -26.10
C THR A 185 -9.05 -20.26 -27.36
N GLY A 186 -7.88 -20.83 -27.68
CA GLY A 186 -7.73 -21.73 -28.82
C GLY A 186 -8.16 -21.09 -30.14
N THR A 187 -8.88 -21.88 -30.94
CA THR A 187 -9.45 -21.45 -32.23
C THR A 187 -10.53 -20.37 -32.09
N GLY A 188 -11.11 -20.19 -30.90
CA GLY A 188 -12.06 -19.11 -30.62
C GLY A 188 -11.41 -17.83 -30.09
N SER A 189 -10.08 -17.76 -30.09
CA SER A 189 -9.33 -16.58 -29.67
C SER A 189 -9.29 -15.52 -30.76
N VAL A 190 -9.09 -14.27 -30.36
CA VAL A 190 -8.90 -13.15 -31.28
C VAL A 190 -7.64 -13.33 -32.14
N PHE A 191 -6.62 -14.02 -31.64
CA PHE A 191 -5.40 -14.27 -32.40
C PHE A 191 -5.68 -15.22 -33.56
N ALA A 192 -6.35 -16.34 -33.28
CA ALA A 192 -6.78 -17.28 -34.30
C ALA A 192 -7.74 -16.63 -35.32
N LEU A 193 -8.62 -15.74 -34.87
CA LEU A 193 -9.49 -14.97 -35.76
C LEU A 193 -8.68 -14.06 -36.71
N LEU A 194 -7.64 -13.39 -36.23
CA LEU A 194 -6.80 -12.55 -37.10
C LEU A 194 -5.98 -13.39 -38.10
N ASP A 195 -5.51 -14.57 -37.69
CA ASP A 195 -4.85 -15.52 -38.60
C ASP A 195 -5.84 -16.03 -39.67
N GLU A 196 -7.08 -16.39 -39.28
CA GLU A 196 -8.15 -16.80 -40.20
C GLU A 196 -8.51 -15.67 -41.17
N MET A 197 -8.59 -14.43 -40.70
CA MET A 197 -8.81 -13.26 -41.55
C MET A 197 -7.71 -13.08 -42.59
N ALA A 198 -6.45 -13.33 -42.24
CA ALA A 198 -5.34 -13.26 -43.20
C ALA A 198 -5.54 -14.29 -44.33
N ASP A 199 -5.97 -15.51 -44.00
CA ASP A 199 -6.27 -16.55 -44.98
C ASP A 199 -7.51 -16.23 -45.82
N THR A 200 -8.57 -15.68 -45.22
CA THR A 200 -9.77 -15.17 -45.93
C THR A 200 -9.39 -14.08 -46.96
N ILE A 201 -8.48 -13.17 -46.58
CA ILE A 201 -7.95 -12.13 -47.49
C ILE A 201 -7.19 -12.77 -48.66
N ARG A 202 -6.32 -13.76 -48.40
CA ARG A 202 -5.60 -14.50 -49.46
C ARG A 202 -6.52 -15.29 -50.38
N ALA A 203 -7.62 -15.83 -49.83
CA ALA A 203 -8.64 -16.52 -50.61
C ALA A 203 -9.49 -15.54 -51.43
N GLY A 204 -9.64 -14.29 -50.98
CA GLY A 204 -10.48 -13.28 -51.62
C GLY A 204 -11.97 -13.55 -51.42
N THR A 205 -12.33 -14.22 -50.33
CA THR A 205 -13.70 -14.47 -49.89
C THR A 205 -14.23 -13.31 -49.06
N SER A 206 -15.53 -13.29 -48.74
CA SER A 206 -16.10 -12.24 -47.89
C SER A 206 -15.53 -12.30 -46.46
N LEU A 207 -15.26 -11.14 -45.88
CA LEU A 207 -14.82 -10.94 -44.49
C LEU A 207 -15.96 -10.52 -43.54
N ASP A 208 -17.20 -10.47 -44.01
CA ASP A 208 -18.31 -9.91 -43.22
C ASP A 208 -18.50 -10.64 -41.88
N SER A 209 -18.43 -11.98 -41.89
CA SER A 209 -18.49 -12.81 -40.67
C SER A 209 -17.33 -12.55 -39.72
N ASP A 210 -16.14 -12.34 -40.27
CA ASP A 210 -14.93 -12.18 -39.47
C ASP A 210 -14.91 -10.80 -38.79
N ILE A 211 -15.40 -9.78 -39.50
CA ILE A 211 -15.59 -8.44 -38.97
C ILE A 211 -16.64 -8.44 -37.84
N GLU A 212 -17.76 -9.16 -38.01
CA GLU A 212 -18.77 -9.32 -36.95
C GLU A 212 -18.18 -10.01 -35.70
N ALA A 213 -17.40 -11.08 -35.89
CA ALA A 213 -16.72 -11.77 -34.80
C ALA A 213 -15.69 -10.86 -34.10
N LEU A 214 -14.95 -10.06 -34.87
CA LEU A 214 -13.97 -9.11 -34.35
C LEU A 214 -14.64 -7.98 -33.56
N ASP A 215 -15.79 -7.47 -34.04
CA ASP A 215 -16.59 -6.46 -33.35
C ASP A 215 -17.16 -6.99 -32.02
N ALA A 216 -17.62 -8.25 -31.99
CA ALA A 216 -18.08 -8.90 -30.76
C ALA A 216 -16.94 -9.05 -29.73
N ARG A 217 -15.73 -9.37 -30.20
CA ARG A 217 -14.53 -9.45 -29.36
C ARG A 217 -14.11 -8.07 -28.85
N MET A 218 -14.12 -7.06 -29.70
CA MET A 218 -13.85 -5.66 -29.33
C MET A 218 -14.80 -5.17 -28.24
N SER A 219 -16.11 -5.48 -28.34
CA SER A 219 -17.10 -5.19 -27.30
C SER A 219 -16.76 -5.86 -25.96
N THR A 220 -16.22 -7.08 -26.00
CA THR A 220 -15.79 -7.80 -24.81
C THR A 220 -14.56 -7.18 -24.17
N MET A 221 -13.56 -6.79 -24.97
CA MET A 221 -12.40 -6.05 -24.48
C MET A 221 -12.81 -4.71 -23.83
N LEU A 222 -13.73 -3.96 -24.45
CA LEU A 222 -14.25 -2.70 -23.89
C LEU A 222 -14.94 -2.90 -22.53
N ARG A 223 -15.70 -3.98 -22.36
CA ARG A 223 -16.30 -4.34 -21.06
C ARG A 223 -15.24 -4.61 -20.00
N GLU A 224 -14.15 -5.29 -20.36
CA GLU A 224 -13.05 -5.55 -19.45
C GLU A 224 -12.26 -4.28 -19.10
N VAL A 225 -12.03 -3.36 -20.05
CA VAL A 225 -11.45 -2.03 -19.77
C VAL A 225 -12.30 -1.27 -18.75
N ALA A 226 -13.62 -1.25 -18.91
CA ALA A 226 -14.51 -0.60 -17.95
C ALA A 226 -14.45 -1.24 -16.55
N SER A 227 -14.39 -2.57 -16.50
CA SER A 227 -14.23 -3.35 -15.27
C SER A 227 -12.89 -3.06 -14.56
N VAL A 228 -11.79 -2.99 -15.30
CA VAL A 228 -10.46 -2.60 -14.79
C VAL A 228 -10.48 -1.17 -14.29
N GLY A 229 -11.10 -0.24 -15.02
CA GLY A 229 -11.24 1.16 -14.62
C GLY A 229 -12.01 1.34 -13.30
N ALA A 230 -13.08 0.57 -13.09
CA ALA A 230 -13.81 0.57 -11.82
C ALA A 230 -12.94 0.11 -10.64
N ARG A 231 -12.14 -0.95 -10.86
CA ARG A 231 -11.19 -1.48 -9.85
C ARG A 231 -10.04 -0.51 -9.58
N HIS A 232 -9.57 0.20 -10.61
CA HIS A 232 -8.56 1.25 -10.47
C HIS A 232 -9.06 2.40 -9.59
N ASN A 233 -10.31 2.84 -9.79
CA ASN A 233 -10.94 3.83 -8.91
C ASN A 233 -11.11 3.32 -7.47
N GLN A 234 -11.43 2.04 -7.28
CA GLN A 234 -11.51 1.43 -5.95
C GLN A 234 -10.15 1.49 -5.22
N VAL A 235 -9.05 1.18 -5.91
CA VAL A 235 -7.69 1.28 -5.34
C VAL A 235 -7.32 2.73 -5.02
N LYS A 236 -7.68 3.69 -5.89
CA LYS A 236 -7.45 5.12 -5.61
C LYS A 236 -8.21 5.60 -4.38
N ASN A 237 -9.50 5.28 -4.27
CA ASN A 237 -10.31 5.64 -3.11
C ASN A 237 -9.75 5.02 -1.81
N ALA A 238 -9.29 3.77 -1.87
CA ALA A 238 -8.63 3.12 -0.75
C ALA A 238 -7.31 3.83 -0.39
N THR A 239 -6.52 4.24 -1.38
CA THR A 239 -5.28 4.99 -1.16
C THR A 239 -5.52 6.32 -0.44
N ASP A 240 -6.54 7.07 -0.85
CA ASP A 240 -6.92 8.33 -0.21
C ASP A 240 -7.38 8.12 1.24
N THR A 241 -8.15 7.05 1.48
CA THR A 241 -8.61 6.67 2.83
C THR A 241 -7.42 6.31 3.73
N LEU A 242 -6.50 5.45 3.26
CA LEU A 242 -5.29 5.05 3.98
C LEU A 242 -4.36 6.23 4.27
N ALA A 243 -4.33 7.23 3.38
CA ALA A 243 -3.57 8.46 3.59
C ALA A 243 -4.18 9.30 4.73
N GLY A 244 -5.51 9.42 4.78
CA GLY A 244 -6.22 10.03 5.90
C GLY A 244 -5.99 9.31 7.22
N GLU A 245 -6.18 7.98 7.22
CA GLU A 245 -5.96 7.13 8.40
C GLU A 245 -4.53 7.24 8.93
N LYS A 246 -3.53 7.31 8.05
CA LYS A 246 -2.12 7.53 8.45
C LYS A 246 -1.95 8.80 9.27
N VAL A 247 -2.57 9.91 8.85
CA VAL A 247 -2.49 11.19 9.56
C VAL A 247 -3.23 11.11 10.88
N THR A 248 -4.44 10.54 10.90
CA THR A 248 -5.22 10.36 12.13
C THR A 248 -4.48 9.51 13.16
N LEU A 249 -3.93 8.36 12.76
CA LEU A 249 -3.16 7.48 13.64
C LEU A 249 -1.89 8.17 14.16
N ALA A 250 -1.19 8.94 13.31
CA ALA A 250 -0.04 9.73 13.75
C ALA A 250 -0.43 10.78 14.79
N GLY A 251 -1.55 11.48 14.60
CA GLY A 251 -2.07 12.43 15.59
C GLY A 251 -2.48 11.77 16.91
N GLN A 252 -3.08 10.59 16.87
CA GLN A 252 -3.43 9.82 18.07
C GLN A 252 -2.20 9.34 18.83
N VAL A 253 -1.18 8.86 18.11
CA VAL A 253 0.11 8.50 18.72
C VAL A 253 0.75 9.72 19.37
N SER A 254 0.83 10.85 18.65
CA SER A 254 1.39 12.10 19.18
C SER A 254 0.67 12.60 20.43
N ALA A 255 -0.66 12.53 20.48
CA ALA A 255 -1.43 12.96 21.65
C ALA A 255 -1.08 12.20 22.94
N ILE A 256 -0.77 10.90 22.80
CA ILE A 256 -0.44 10.00 23.93
C ILE A 256 1.06 10.01 24.23
N GLU A 257 1.89 9.97 23.20
CA GLU A 257 3.33 9.79 23.31
C GLU A 257 4.10 11.10 23.45
N ASP A 258 3.72 12.18 22.75
CA ASP A 258 4.56 13.38 22.68
C ASP A 258 4.40 14.27 23.91
N VAL A 259 5.52 14.76 24.42
CA VAL A 259 5.56 15.62 25.61
C VAL A 259 5.42 17.11 25.27
N ASP A 260 4.74 17.87 26.13
CA ASP A 260 4.81 19.33 26.07
C ASP A 260 6.15 19.77 26.68
N LEU A 261 7.11 20.08 25.80
CA LEU A 261 8.45 20.49 26.22
C LEU A 261 8.45 21.76 27.07
N ALA A 262 7.48 22.67 26.87
CA ALA A 262 7.40 23.89 27.66
C ALA A 262 6.95 23.58 29.09
N GLU A 263 5.94 22.72 29.24
CA GLU A 263 5.49 22.24 30.56
C GLU A 263 6.61 21.50 31.29
N VAL A 264 7.28 20.54 30.64
CA VAL A 264 8.39 19.79 31.25
C VAL A 264 9.57 20.67 31.62
N LEU A 265 9.89 21.68 30.80
CA LEU A 265 10.94 22.64 31.12
C LEU A 265 10.60 23.44 32.39
N ILE A 266 9.35 23.90 32.52
CA ILE A 266 8.88 24.63 33.71
C ILE A 266 8.94 23.73 34.94
N GLU A 267 8.47 22.48 34.83
CA GLU A 267 8.54 21.49 35.91
C GLU A 267 9.99 21.18 36.32
N LEU A 268 10.88 21.02 35.35
CA LEU A 268 12.30 20.77 35.58
C LEU A 268 12.95 21.94 36.34
N GLN A 269 12.71 23.17 35.90
CA GLN A 269 13.20 24.37 36.59
C GLN A 269 12.64 24.50 38.01
N ALA A 270 11.34 24.25 38.20
CA ALA A 270 10.73 24.26 39.53
C ALA A 270 11.37 23.20 40.44
N GLN A 271 11.64 22.01 39.91
CA GLN A 271 12.28 20.90 40.63
C GLN A 271 13.74 21.21 40.97
N GLU A 272 14.51 21.86 40.09
CA GLU A 272 15.87 22.32 40.35
C GLU A 272 15.90 23.35 41.49
N VAL A 273 15.01 24.34 41.46
CA VAL A 273 14.87 25.35 42.53
C VAL A 273 14.49 24.68 43.85
N ALA A 274 13.53 23.74 43.84
CA ALA A 274 13.12 23.00 45.03
C ALA A 274 14.27 22.17 45.62
N TYR A 275 15.07 21.51 44.77
CA TYR A 275 16.23 20.73 45.20
C TYR A 275 17.31 21.61 45.84
N GLN A 276 17.64 22.76 45.23
CA GLN A 276 18.57 23.73 45.82
C GLN A 276 18.07 24.27 47.17
N GLY A 277 16.77 24.59 47.26
CA GLY A 277 16.13 25.00 48.50
C GLY A 277 16.18 23.92 49.58
N ALA A 278 15.93 22.66 49.23
CA ALA A 278 16.03 21.53 50.13
C ALA A 278 17.47 21.35 50.66
N LEU A 279 18.49 21.49 49.81
CA LEU A 279 19.89 21.46 50.24
C LEU A 279 20.21 22.58 51.23
N ALA A 280 19.75 23.81 50.96
CA ALA A 280 19.96 24.95 51.85
C ALA A 280 19.25 24.78 53.21
N ALA A 281 18.02 24.24 53.20
CA ALA A 281 17.27 23.93 54.43
C ALA A 281 17.95 22.80 55.22
N THR A 282 18.41 21.75 54.53
CA THR A 282 19.16 20.63 55.11
C THR A 282 20.44 21.11 55.77
N ALA A 283 21.20 21.98 55.10
CA ALA A 283 22.42 22.57 55.64
C ALA A 283 22.15 23.38 56.93
N LYS A 284 21.04 24.11 56.99
CA LYS A 284 20.62 24.84 58.21
C LYS A 284 20.12 23.92 59.34
N ALA A 285 19.44 22.82 59.01
CA ALA A 285 18.92 21.86 60.00
C ALA A 285 19.99 20.92 60.57
N LEU A 286 21.06 20.66 59.81
CA LEU A 286 22.21 19.85 60.24
C LEU A 286 23.30 20.67 60.94
N GLN A 287 23.27 22.00 60.87
CA GLN A 287 24.13 22.82 61.71
C GLN A 287 23.66 22.70 63.16
N PRO A 288 24.45 22.12 64.08
CA PRO A 288 24.12 22.21 65.49
C PRO A 288 24.18 23.68 65.89
N THR A 289 23.08 24.24 66.41
CA THR A 289 23.19 25.48 67.16
C THR A 289 24.04 25.15 68.40
N LEU A 290 25.20 25.78 68.53
CA LEU A 290 26.11 25.60 69.67
C LEU A 290 25.43 25.83 71.04
N LEU A 291 24.23 26.42 71.06
CA LEU A 291 23.40 26.62 72.25
C LEU A 291 22.64 25.37 72.72
N ASP A 292 22.43 24.35 71.88
CA ASP A 292 21.77 23.09 72.30
C ASP A 292 22.75 22.09 72.93
N PHE A 293 24.06 22.33 72.81
CA PHE A 293 25.11 21.57 73.49
C PHE A 293 25.43 22.12 74.90
N LEU A 294 24.85 23.26 75.29
CA LEU A 294 25.05 23.94 76.59
C LEU A 294 23.81 23.87 77.50
N ARG A 295 23.25 22.66 77.68
CA ARG A 295 22.38 22.34 78.83
C ARG A 295 22.80 21.06 79.50
#